data_AF-A0A840QGD4-F1
#
_entry.id   AF-A0A840QGD4-F1
#
_cell.length_a   1.000
_cell.length_b   1.000
_cell.length_c   1.000
_cell.angle_alpha   90.00
_cell.angle_beta   90.00
_cell.angle_gamma   90.00
#
_symmetry.space_group_name_H-M   'P 1'
#
loop_
_entity.id
_entity.type
_entity.pdbx_description
1 polymer ?
#
loop_
_entity_poly.entity_id
_entity_poly.type
_entity_poly.pdbx_seq_one_letter_code
_entity_poly.pdbx_strand_id
1 'polypeptide(L)'
;MRTALAAWRSIEPEATHHLVVQDDMILSDGLVERARRAASAMPDAALSFFSIWDSRNGGAVRLGALAGARWVAAASEYTPSAVLLLPRSVAAGFVEFAERRTDTWPDDILMRQYLREAGVASYVSVPNAAEHADLPSISGNRFRGPRKSVCWPDEDATSDEDALLTGMSVIPFYKLGKAQCSVRMSDTQPPRWHDIPTERYLASVGLPRTRLEREFTPSGRCDAAIEWQVWLTGLAMGVVRHIDPGVSLVNPHGVCPDPKVVAEAIRTIGPGGLCHNTPAGKLAQVSEILAEVAERGIRAGAGHAADIQARTTLSGGPMLRIGVAGNELALVDFLVRGLRDHGWNATPFHTKDHECDVILDVGAVASVPPGEVPQAQGSIRLIWNPRDQRRSRSQLLHVGEVYGPGCSPRSRIGRMVFAAVLGRAIHVDEHPDTCLRPIHVEDLVKALHEVLRTRPVGEHVRLPHPAAHTIAEIAECIRNTVRPVPIEFGCQANARPTAESHSGIGEGNFVELGFGLHTFAQWLAYETRPLPLESHDASGSVITG
;
A
#
# COMPACT_ATOMS: atom_id res chain seq x y z
N MET A 1 11.93 1.53 -20.01
CA MET A 1 13.29 1.55 -19.41
C MET A 1 14.38 2.10 -20.33
N ARG A 2 14.58 1.58 -21.55
CA ARG A 2 15.70 2.01 -22.42
C ARG A 2 15.75 3.54 -22.66
N THR A 3 14.61 4.17 -22.96
CA THR A 3 14.52 5.62 -23.17
C THR A 3 14.80 6.41 -21.89
N ALA A 4 14.22 6.01 -20.75
CA ALA A 4 14.46 6.65 -19.47
C ALA A 4 15.95 6.60 -19.08
N LEU A 5 16.61 5.44 -19.25
CA LEU A 5 18.05 5.31 -19.00
C LEU A 5 18.90 6.21 -19.90
N ALA A 6 18.50 6.43 -21.15
CA ALA A 6 19.21 7.37 -22.02
C ALA A 6 19.13 8.81 -21.49
N ALA A 7 17.97 9.24 -20.98
CA ALA A 7 17.80 10.56 -20.35
C ALA A 7 18.60 10.69 -19.05
N TRP A 8 18.65 9.62 -18.23
CA TRP A 8 19.46 9.61 -17.01
C TRP A 8 20.97 9.58 -17.28
N ARG A 9 21.41 9.12 -18.46
CA ARG A 9 22.82 9.12 -18.88
C ARG A 9 23.29 10.45 -19.46
N SER A 10 22.39 11.31 -19.94
CA SER A 10 22.73 12.56 -20.61
C SER A 10 23.05 13.69 -19.61
N ILE A 11 23.83 13.39 -18.57
CA ILE A 11 24.19 14.34 -17.52
C ILE A 11 25.34 15.22 -18.03
N GLU A 12 25.14 16.53 -18.00
CA GLU A 12 26.16 17.48 -18.43
C GLU A 12 27.40 17.48 -17.49
N PRO A 13 28.64 17.53 -18.02
CA PRO A 13 29.87 17.46 -17.23
C PRO A 13 30.08 18.58 -16.21
N GLU A 14 29.32 19.67 -16.27
CA GLU A 14 29.41 20.80 -15.32
C GLU A 14 28.16 20.93 -14.43
N ALA A 15 27.15 20.07 -14.64
CA ALA A 15 25.92 20.13 -13.85
C ALA A 15 26.16 19.68 -12.40
N THR A 16 25.57 20.40 -11.45
CA THR A 16 25.48 19.98 -10.04
C THR A 16 24.31 19.02 -9.81
N HIS A 17 23.22 19.23 -10.55
CA HIS A 17 21.99 18.45 -10.49
C HIS A 17 21.49 18.13 -11.90
N HIS A 18 20.75 17.03 -12.03
CA HIS A 18 20.17 16.57 -13.28
C HIS A 18 18.64 16.47 -13.15
N LEU A 19 17.91 17.29 -13.93
CA LEU A 19 16.45 17.26 -13.98
C LEU A 19 16.02 16.41 -15.17
N VAL A 20 15.24 15.36 -14.92
CA VAL A 20 14.62 14.56 -15.98
C VAL A 20 13.12 14.78 -15.96
N VAL A 21 12.58 15.07 -17.15
CA VAL A 21 11.14 15.12 -17.44
C VAL A 21 10.81 13.93 -18.33
N GLN A 22 9.83 13.14 -17.92
CA GLN A 22 9.35 11.95 -18.63
C GLN A 22 7.91 12.14 -19.11
N ASP A 23 7.46 11.23 -19.97
CA ASP A 23 6.08 11.21 -20.50
C ASP A 23 5.65 12.56 -21.12
N ASP A 24 4.38 12.92 -20.94
CA ASP A 24 3.66 14.05 -21.50
C ASP A 24 3.41 15.14 -20.45
N MET A 25 4.42 15.42 -19.64
CA MET A 25 4.36 16.42 -18.57
C MET A 25 4.17 17.84 -19.11
N ILE A 26 3.19 18.53 -18.54
CA ILE A 26 2.98 19.97 -18.57
C ILE A 26 3.66 20.55 -17.33
N LEU A 27 4.52 21.56 -17.52
CA LEU A 27 5.34 22.12 -16.45
C LEU A 27 4.80 23.50 -16.06
N SER A 28 4.98 23.90 -14.79
CA SER A 28 4.64 25.27 -14.37
C SER A 28 5.63 26.25 -14.96
N ASP A 29 5.19 27.46 -15.29
CA ASP A 29 6.05 28.51 -15.81
C ASP A 29 7.29 28.77 -14.91
N GLY A 30 7.15 28.62 -13.58
CA GLY A 30 8.22 28.82 -12.60
C GLY A 30 9.01 27.57 -12.19
N LEU A 31 8.87 26.43 -12.90
CA LEU A 31 9.47 25.16 -12.48
C LEU A 31 11.00 25.26 -12.36
N VAL A 32 11.66 25.88 -13.34
CA VAL A 32 13.14 25.92 -13.40
C VAL A 32 13.72 26.73 -12.23
N GLU A 33 13.13 27.88 -11.96
CA GLU A 33 13.49 28.75 -10.84
C GLU A 33 13.26 28.04 -9.50
N ARG A 34 12.12 27.34 -9.36
CA ARG A 34 11.83 26.53 -8.17
C ARG A 34 12.84 25.40 -8.00
N ALA A 35 13.16 24.68 -9.08
CA ALA A 35 14.15 23.60 -9.06
C ALA A 35 15.54 24.08 -8.63
N ARG A 36 15.97 25.26 -9.08
CA ARG A 36 17.23 25.87 -8.65
C ARG A 36 17.23 26.22 -7.15
N ARG A 37 16.15 26.83 -6.65
CA ARG A 37 16.03 27.15 -5.22
C ARG A 37 16.02 25.87 -4.37
N ALA A 38 15.25 24.87 -4.78
CA ALA A 38 15.14 23.61 -4.05
C ALA A 38 16.47 22.84 -4.06
N ALA A 39 17.20 22.82 -5.17
CA ALA A 39 18.56 22.26 -5.24
C ALA A 39 19.56 22.99 -4.34
N SER A 40 19.37 24.29 -4.11
CA SER A 40 20.23 25.07 -3.21
C SER A 40 19.89 24.78 -1.74
N ALA A 41 18.60 24.64 -1.41
CA ALA A 41 18.12 24.35 -0.06
C ALA A 41 18.39 22.90 0.36
N MET A 42 18.28 21.95 -0.58
CA MET A 42 18.39 20.51 -0.33
C MET A 42 19.34 19.84 -1.35
N PRO A 43 20.63 20.17 -1.34
CA PRO A 43 21.59 19.77 -2.38
C PRO A 43 21.86 18.26 -2.48
N ASP A 44 21.52 17.50 -1.43
CA ASP A 44 21.76 16.06 -1.36
C ASP A 44 20.50 15.21 -1.55
N ALA A 45 19.35 15.84 -1.83
CA ALA A 45 18.05 15.16 -1.89
C ALA A 45 17.57 14.90 -3.32
N ALA A 46 16.78 13.84 -3.47
CA ALA A 46 15.99 13.58 -4.67
C ALA A 46 14.67 14.37 -4.60
N LEU A 47 14.48 15.31 -5.53
CA LEU A 47 13.38 16.28 -5.49
C LEU A 47 12.40 16.03 -6.64
N SER A 48 11.22 15.52 -6.29
CA SER A 48 10.15 15.25 -7.25
C SER A 48 9.14 16.38 -7.29
N PHE A 49 8.83 16.84 -8.51
CA PHE A 49 7.90 17.96 -8.76
C PHE A 49 6.50 17.50 -9.15
N PHE A 50 6.25 16.19 -9.09
CA PHE A 50 5.00 15.57 -9.51
C PHE A 50 4.67 14.40 -8.58
N SER A 51 3.39 14.19 -8.34
CA SER A 51 2.86 12.93 -7.81
C SER A 51 1.45 12.75 -8.33
N ILE A 52 1.09 11.51 -8.65
CA ILE A 52 -0.25 11.17 -9.12
C ILE A 52 -1.24 11.21 -7.96
N TRP A 53 -2.44 11.70 -8.23
CA TRP A 53 -3.46 12.00 -7.22
C TRP A 53 -4.02 10.81 -6.42
N ASP A 54 -3.89 9.57 -6.89
CA ASP A 54 -4.49 8.35 -6.32
C ASP A 54 -3.46 7.52 -5.52
N SER A 55 -2.35 8.13 -5.12
CA SER A 55 -1.19 7.47 -4.52
C SER A 55 -0.98 7.84 -3.05
N ARG A 56 -0.12 7.10 -2.33
CA ARG A 56 0.29 7.47 -0.96
C ARG A 56 1.04 8.79 -0.98
N ASN A 57 1.89 9.03 -1.98
CA ASN A 57 2.56 10.31 -2.19
C ASN A 57 1.53 11.44 -2.40
N GLY A 58 0.43 11.17 -3.10
CA GLY A 58 -0.71 12.08 -3.22
C GLY A 58 -1.38 12.38 -1.88
N GLY A 59 -1.54 11.38 -1.01
CA GLY A 59 -2.00 11.59 0.37
C GLY A 59 -1.05 12.46 1.18
N ALA A 60 0.26 12.20 1.07
CA ALA A 60 1.31 12.97 1.75
C ALA A 60 1.33 14.45 1.30
N VAL A 61 1.24 14.73 -0.01
CA VAL A 61 1.16 16.10 -0.53
C VAL A 61 -0.05 16.84 0.03
N ARG A 62 -1.21 16.19 0.15
CA ARG A 62 -2.41 16.80 0.75
C ARG A 62 -2.22 17.10 2.24
N LEU A 63 -1.59 16.22 2.99
CA LEU A 63 -1.20 16.50 4.37
C LEU A 63 -0.21 17.67 4.45
N GLY A 64 0.77 17.73 3.55
CA GLY A 64 1.70 18.84 3.41
C GLY A 64 1.00 20.17 3.13
N ALA A 65 0.04 20.18 2.19
CA ALA A 65 -0.77 21.35 1.89
C ALA A 65 -1.55 21.83 3.12
N LEU A 66 -2.19 20.93 3.85
CA LEU A 66 -2.91 21.24 5.09
C LEU A 66 -1.97 21.71 6.22
N ALA A 67 -0.72 21.27 6.23
CA ALA A 67 0.30 21.66 7.19
C ALA A 67 1.06 22.93 6.81
N GLY A 68 0.91 23.43 5.57
CA GLY A 68 1.69 24.56 5.04
C GLY A 68 3.11 24.20 4.65
N ALA A 69 3.40 22.91 4.42
CA ALA A 69 4.69 22.45 3.95
C ALA A 69 4.90 22.80 2.47
N ARG A 70 6.17 22.93 2.06
CA ARG A 70 6.62 23.04 0.67
C ARG A 70 7.17 21.75 0.10
N TRP A 71 7.61 20.86 0.97
CA TRP A 71 8.10 19.55 0.61
C TRP A 71 7.60 18.52 1.62
N VAL A 72 7.25 17.33 1.13
CA VAL A 72 6.87 16.19 1.96
C VAL A 72 7.81 15.04 1.70
N ALA A 73 8.18 14.29 2.74
CA ALA A 73 8.91 13.04 2.55
C ALA A 73 8.08 12.06 1.70
N ALA A 74 8.71 11.46 0.70
CA ALA A 74 8.05 10.48 -0.15
C ALA A 74 7.55 9.28 0.69
N ALA A 75 6.31 8.85 0.42
CA ALA A 75 5.59 7.82 1.15
C ALA A 75 6.07 6.37 0.88
N SER A 76 7.27 6.22 0.32
CA SER A 76 7.96 4.95 0.14
C SER A 76 7.15 3.87 -0.60
N GLU A 77 6.23 4.23 -1.51
CA GLU A 77 5.59 3.28 -2.46
C GLU A 77 6.45 3.15 -3.73
N TYR A 78 6.78 4.28 -4.33
CA TYR A 78 7.66 4.48 -5.48
C TYR A 78 8.24 5.90 -5.38
N THR A 79 9.29 6.19 -6.16
CA THR A 79 9.78 7.56 -6.31
C THR A 79 9.12 8.16 -7.53
N PRO A 80 8.29 9.22 -7.42
CA PRO A 80 7.68 9.80 -8.59
C PRO A 80 8.75 10.41 -9.50
N SER A 81 8.98 9.75 -10.63
CA SER A 81 10.12 10.00 -11.52
C SER A 81 9.75 10.82 -12.77
N ALA A 82 8.47 11.19 -12.92
CA ALA A 82 7.96 11.91 -14.08
C ALA A 82 8.60 13.29 -14.24
N VAL A 83 8.83 14.01 -13.13
CA VAL A 83 9.64 15.22 -13.08
C VAL A 83 10.51 15.15 -11.83
N LEU A 84 11.75 14.69 -12.00
CA LEU A 84 12.64 14.38 -10.89
C LEU A 84 14.01 15.03 -11.08
N LEU A 85 14.43 15.77 -10.06
CA LEU A 85 15.76 16.36 -9.95
C LEU A 85 16.60 15.52 -8.99
N LEU A 86 17.78 15.11 -9.44
CA LEU A 86 18.75 14.40 -8.61
C LEU A 86 20.07 15.17 -8.54
N PRO A 87 20.81 15.07 -7.43
CA PRO A 87 22.23 15.43 -7.42
C PRO A 87 22.95 14.61 -8.48
N ARG A 88 23.93 15.19 -9.17
CA ARG A 88 24.59 14.53 -10.30
C ARG A 88 25.18 13.16 -9.95
N SER A 89 25.85 13.05 -8.80
CA SER A 89 26.46 11.80 -8.35
C SER A 89 25.41 10.70 -8.15
N VAL A 90 24.23 11.07 -7.65
CA VAL A 90 23.08 10.19 -7.46
C VAL A 90 22.49 9.78 -8.81
N ALA A 91 22.33 10.71 -9.75
CA ALA A 91 21.85 10.39 -11.10
C ALA A 91 22.78 9.40 -11.83
N ALA A 92 24.09 9.60 -11.74
CA ALA A 92 25.09 8.69 -12.33
C ALA A 92 25.03 7.30 -11.67
N GLY A 93 24.94 7.23 -10.34
CA GLY A 93 24.81 5.95 -9.64
C GLY A 93 23.51 5.21 -9.96
N PHE A 94 22.41 5.94 -10.21
CA PHE A 94 21.15 5.31 -10.65
C PHE A 94 21.30 4.61 -12.00
N VAL A 95 22.00 5.24 -12.96
CA VAL A 95 22.28 4.62 -14.27
C VAL A 95 22.97 3.27 -14.08
N GLU A 96 24.06 3.24 -13.32
CA GLU A 96 24.79 1.99 -13.04
C GLU A 96 23.91 0.95 -12.33
N PHE A 97 23.08 1.39 -11.39
CA PHE A 97 22.18 0.50 -10.65
C PHE A 97 21.12 -0.14 -11.55
N ALA A 98 20.49 0.65 -12.41
CA ALA A 98 19.36 0.25 -13.24
C ALA A 98 19.78 -0.52 -14.50
N GLU A 99 20.98 -0.29 -15.04
CA GLU A 99 21.55 -1.06 -16.17
C GLU A 99 21.61 -2.57 -15.88
N ARG A 100 21.89 -2.94 -14.63
CA ARG A 100 21.95 -4.34 -14.20
C ARG A 100 20.57 -4.99 -13.98
N ARG A 101 19.48 -4.23 -14.16
CA ARG A 101 18.13 -4.57 -13.66
C ARG A 101 16.99 -4.21 -14.63
N THR A 102 17.28 -4.00 -15.91
CA THR A 102 16.32 -3.44 -16.87
C THR A 102 15.04 -4.26 -17.08
N ASP A 103 15.06 -5.57 -16.77
CA ASP A 103 13.95 -6.50 -17.00
C ASP A 103 13.22 -6.90 -15.70
N THR A 104 13.46 -6.16 -14.62
CA THR A 104 12.91 -6.47 -13.29
C THR A 104 11.69 -5.61 -12.96
N TRP A 105 11.88 -4.31 -12.71
CA TRP A 105 10.85 -3.41 -12.20
C TRP A 105 10.66 -2.18 -13.09
N PRO A 106 9.50 -1.50 -13.01
CA PRO A 106 9.31 -0.15 -13.53
C PRO A 106 10.35 0.85 -12.96
N ASP A 107 10.60 1.96 -13.67
CA ASP A 107 11.72 2.86 -13.32
C ASP A 107 11.54 3.57 -11.98
N ASP A 108 10.31 3.91 -11.62
CA ASP A 108 9.94 4.59 -10.39
C ASP A 108 10.18 3.69 -9.15
N ILE A 109 9.97 2.38 -9.32
CA ILE A 109 10.28 1.36 -8.31
C ILE A 109 11.79 1.12 -8.23
N LEU A 110 12.50 1.03 -9.36
CA LEU A 110 13.96 0.90 -9.36
C LEU A 110 14.64 2.13 -8.73
N MET A 111 14.16 3.33 -9.07
CA MET A 111 14.63 4.59 -8.51
C MET A 111 14.45 4.61 -7.00
N ARG A 112 13.26 4.21 -6.51
CA ARG A 112 13.03 4.07 -5.07
C ARG A 112 14.02 3.11 -4.41
N GLN A 113 14.21 1.93 -4.99
CA GLN A 113 15.13 0.93 -4.45
C GLN A 113 16.56 1.48 -4.37
N TYR A 114 17.02 2.13 -5.44
CA TYR A 114 18.32 2.77 -5.51
C TYR A 114 18.49 3.87 -4.47
N LEU A 115 17.58 4.86 -4.41
CA LEU A 115 17.67 5.97 -3.47
C LEU A 115 17.69 5.48 -2.02
N ARG A 116 16.89 4.45 -1.71
CA ARG A 116 16.90 3.82 -0.39
C ARG A 116 18.23 3.12 -0.09
N GLU A 117 18.80 2.39 -1.04
CA GLU A 117 20.10 1.71 -0.88
C GLU A 117 21.25 2.72 -0.73
N ALA A 118 21.18 3.84 -1.47
CA ALA A 118 22.14 4.93 -1.42
C ALA A 118 21.94 5.87 -0.21
N GLY A 119 20.89 5.70 0.59
CA GLY A 119 20.58 6.56 1.74
C GLY A 119 20.17 7.99 1.35
N VAL A 120 19.68 8.19 0.12
CA VAL A 120 19.28 9.49 -0.41
C VAL A 120 17.85 9.81 -0.01
N ALA A 121 17.64 10.94 0.66
CA ALA A 121 16.31 11.42 1.01
C ALA A 121 15.51 11.76 -0.26
N SER A 122 14.22 11.45 -0.28
CA SER A 122 13.33 11.76 -1.39
C SER A 122 12.15 12.59 -0.92
N TYR A 123 11.93 13.72 -1.60
CA TYR A 123 10.87 14.66 -1.29
C TYR A 123 9.97 14.91 -2.51
N VAL A 124 8.70 15.18 -2.24
CA VAL A 124 7.70 15.58 -3.23
C VAL A 124 7.26 17.01 -2.94
N SER A 125 7.19 17.84 -3.98
CA SER A 125 6.83 19.26 -3.89
C SER A 125 5.38 19.48 -3.48
N VAL A 126 5.12 20.55 -2.72
CA VAL A 126 3.79 21.06 -2.39
C VAL A 126 3.74 22.57 -2.70
N PRO A 127 2.82 23.05 -3.56
CA PRO A 127 2.05 22.25 -4.52
C PRO A 127 2.98 21.52 -5.50
N ASN A 128 2.43 20.58 -6.29
CA ASN A 128 3.18 20.03 -7.42
C ASN A 128 3.49 21.12 -8.45
N ALA A 129 4.58 20.94 -9.19
CA ALA A 129 5.05 21.87 -10.22
C ALA A 129 4.91 21.30 -11.65
N ALA A 130 4.24 20.16 -11.80
CA ALA A 130 3.93 19.54 -13.09
C ALA A 130 2.62 18.75 -13.08
N GLU A 131 2.09 18.48 -14.29
CA GLU A 131 0.82 17.80 -14.56
C GLU A 131 0.93 16.90 -15.80
N HIS A 132 0.24 15.76 -15.82
CA HIS A 132 0.10 14.94 -17.04
C HIS A 132 -0.86 15.61 -18.03
N ALA A 133 -0.44 15.71 -19.30
CA ALA A 133 -1.40 15.81 -20.39
C ALA A 133 -2.29 14.56 -20.42
N ASP A 134 -3.49 14.69 -20.99
CA ASP A 134 -4.44 13.57 -21.10
C ASP A 134 -4.20 12.77 -22.38
N LEU A 135 -2.93 12.42 -22.67
CA LEU A 135 -2.58 11.63 -23.85
C LEU A 135 -2.58 10.12 -23.55
N PRO A 136 -2.83 9.26 -24.55
CA PRO A 136 -2.74 7.81 -24.37
C PRO A 136 -1.34 7.39 -23.90
N SER A 137 -1.27 6.61 -22.81
CA SER A 137 0.00 6.09 -22.30
C SER A 137 0.67 5.15 -23.30
N ILE A 138 1.91 5.47 -23.68
CA ILE A 138 2.76 4.63 -24.55
C ILE A 138 3.18 3.34 -23.82
N SER A 139 3.36 3.38 -22.50
CA SER A 139 3.75 2.22 -21.68
C SER A 139 2.59 1.26 -21.36
N GLY A 140 1.42 1.43 -21.98
CA GLY A 140 0.26 0.55 -21.79
C GLY A 140 -0.50 0.78 -20.48
N ASN A 141 -0.31 1.91 -19.80
CA ASN A 141 -0.98 2.22 -18.53
C ASN A 141 -2.39 2.82 -18.70
N ARG A 142 -3.03 2.65 -19.87
CA ARG A 142 -4.39 3.17 -20.14
C ARG A 142 -5.43 2.65 -19.14
N PHE A 143 -5.23 1.45 -18.60
CA PHE A 143 -6.13 0.84 -17.61
C PHE A 143 -6.19 1.58 -16.26
N ARG A 144 -5.30 2.55 -16.00
CA ARG A 144 -5.30 3.35 -14.77
C ARG A 144 -6.23 4.57 -14.81
N GLY A 145 -6.82 4.86 -15.97
CA GLY A 145 -7.60 6.08 -16.18
C GLY A 145 -6.74 7.35 -16.19
N PRO A 146 -7.32 8.53 -15.92
CA PRO A 146 -6.58 9.80 -15.95
C PRO A 146 -5.49 9.84 -14.88
N ARG A 147 -4.27 10.22 -15.28
CA ARG A 147 -3.06 10.20 -14.43
C ARG A 147 -2.71 11.58 -13.87
N LYS A 148 -3.70 12.32 -13.38
CA LYS A 148 -3.51 13.72 -13.03
C LYS A 148 -2.68 13.93 -11.76
N SER A 149 -2.10 15.12 -11.65
CA SER A 149 -1.29 15.57 -10.53
C SER A 149 -2.15 15.80 -9.29
N VAL A 150 -1.59 15.52 -8.12
CA VAL A 150 -2.14 16.05 -6.86
C VAL A 150 -1.78 17.54 -6.73
N CYS A 151 -2.72 18.33 -6.22
CA CYS A 151 -2.45 19.71 -5.79
C CYS A 151 -1.69 20.56 -6.85
N TRP A 152 -2.31 20.79 -8.01
CA TRP A 152 -1.74 21.52 -9.14
C TRP A 152 -2.49 22.84 -9.38
N PRO A 153 -2.11 23.95 -8.72
CA PRO A 153 -2.75 25.25 -8.90
C PRO A 153 -2.23 25.98 -10.14
N ASP A 154 -3.04 26.91 -10.67
CA ASP A 154 -2.65 27.75 -11.83
C ASP A 154 -1.44 28.65 -11.53
N GLU A 155 -1.27 29.07 -10.27
CA GLU A 155 -0.15 29.89 -9.82
C GLU A 155 0.44 29.29 -8.53
N ASP A 156 1.76 29.16 -8.49
CA ASP A 156 2.51 28.83 -7.28
C ASP A 156 3.13 30.11 -6.71
N ALA A 157 2.64 30.57 -5.56
CA ALA A 157 3.23 31.70 -4.86
C ALA A 157 4.68 31.39 -4.52
N THR A 158 5.60 32.32 -4.77
CA THR A 158 6.99 32.12 -4.37
C THR A 158 7.08 32.08 -2.84
N SER A 159 7.70 31.04 -2.29
CA SER A 159 8.09 31.03 -0.87
C SER A 159 9.41 30.30 -0.68
N ASP A 160 9.81 30.23 0.58
CA ASP A 160 10.95 29.45 1.03
C ASP A 160 10.76 27.95 0.78
N GLU A 161 11.84 27.25 0.41
CA GLU A 161 11.86 25.81 0.13
C GLU A 161 12.13 24.98 1.39
N ASP A 162 12.44 25.62 2.53
CA ASP A 162 12.85 24.97 3.77
C ASP A 162 11.70 24.34 4.58
N ALA A 163 10.43 24.58 4.19
CA ALA A 163 9.26 24.04 4.89
C ALA A 163 9.04 22.55 4.56
N LEU A 164 9.65 21.67 5.36
CA LEU A 164 9.62 20.22 5.17
C LEU A 164 8.69 19.49 6.16
N LEU A 165 7.76 18.69 5.63
CA LEU A 165 6.99 17.71 6.38
C LEU A 165 7.65 16.33 6.25
N THR A 166 8.19 15.83 7.35
CA THR A 166 8.80 14.50 7.44
C THR A 166 8.23 13.72 8.62
N GLY A 167 8.59 12.44 8.75
CA GLY A 167 8.26 11.67 9.95
C GLY A 167 6.80 11.25 10.10
N MET A 168 5.95 11.45 9.07
CA MET A 168 4.56 10.96 9.05
C MET A 168 4.48 9.50 9.49
N SER A 169 3.57 9.21 10.43
CA SER A 169 3.27 7.84 10.85
C SER A 169 2.01 7.28 10.19
N VAL A 170 1.14 8.17 9.69
CA VAL A 170 -0.07 7.80 8.96
C VAL A 170 -0.25 8.71 7.75
N ILE A 171 -0.63 8.11 6.62
CA ILE A 171 -0.96 8.83 5.39
C ILE A 171 -2.32 8.36 4.89
N PRO A 172 -3.40 9.15 5.08
CA PRO A 172 -4.69 8.88 4.48
C PRO A 172 -4.66 9.15 2.98
N PHE A 173 -5.25 8.25 2.19
CA PHE A 173 -5.35 8.39 0.74
C PHE A 173 -6.62 7.70 0.22
N TYR A 174 -7.02 8.03 -1.01
CA TYR A 174 -8.21 7.50 -1.66
C TYR A 174 -7.83 6.86 -2.98
N LYS A 175 -8.13 5.56 -3.14
CA LYS A 175 -7.72 4.78 -4.31
C LYS A 175 -8.74 3.70 -4.63
N LEU A 176 -9.02 3.48 -5.92
CA LEU A 176 -9.99 2.47 -6.40
C LEU A 176 -11.37 2.57 -5.74
N GLY A 177 -11.83 3.79 -5.45
CA GLY A 177 -13.09 4.00 -4.75
C GLY A 177 -13.09 3.54 -3.30
N LYS A 178 -11.92 3.35 -2.66
CA LYS A 178 -11.77 2.97 -1.25
C LYS A 178 -10.84 3.93 -0.50
N ALA A 179 -11.30 4.40 0.65
CA ALA A 179 -10.54 5.17 1.61
C ALA A 179 -9.56 4.24 2.34
N GLN A 180 -8.29 4.59 2.29
CA GLN A 180 -7.21 3.82 2.90
C GLN A 180 -6.33 4.72 3.78
N CYS A 181 -5.64 4.11 4.71
CA CYS A 181 -4.57 4.74 5.47
C CYS A 181 -3.33 3.86 5.37
N SER A 182 -2.23 4.45 4.91
CA SER A 182 -0.91 3.84 5.01
C SER A 182 -0.36 4.15 6.39
N VAL A 183 -0.13 3.14 7.22
CA VAL A 183 0.39 3.30 8.58
C VAL A 183 1.80 2.76 8.67
N ARG A 184 2.70 3.55 9.24
CA ARG A 184 4.10 3.21 9.44
C ARG A 184 4.25 2.25 10.62
N MET A 185 4.89 1.12 10.38
CA MET A 185 5.31 0.16 11.38
C MET A 185 6.73 0.50 11.81
N SER A 186 6.88 1.17 12.96
CA SER A 186 8.19 1.60 13.49
C SER A 186 8.98 0.48 14.17
N ASP A 187 8.32 -0.61 14.54
CA ASP A 187 8.91 -1.79 15.18
C ASP A 187 9.53 -2.78 14.18
N THR A 188 9.38 -2.56 12.87
CA THR A 188 10.03 -3.36 11.83
C THR A 188 11.36 -2.74 11.40
N GLN A 189 12.32 -3.58 11.01
CA GLN A 189 13.61 -3.14 10.46
C GLN A 189 13.84 -3.68 9.03
N PRO A 190 13.80 -2.82 7.98
CA PRO A 190 13.48 -1.40 8.04
C PRO A 190 11.99 -1.14 8.36
N PRO A 191 11.62 0.11 8.74
CA PRO A 191 10.22 0.49 8.91
C PRO A 191 9.42 0.23 7.63
N ARG A 192 8.22 -0.36 7.78
CA ARG A 192 7.32 -0.70 6.67
C ARG A 192 6.06 0.13 6.70
N TRP A 193 5.38 0.21 5.57
CA TRP A 193 4.06 0.83 5.45
C TRP A 193 2.99 -0.23 5.23
N HIS A 194 1.92 -0.14 6.02
CA HIS A 194 0.77 -1.04 5.94
C HIS A 194 -0.45 -0.25 5.47
N ASP A 195 -0.96 -0.58 4.29
CA ASP A 195 -2.23 -0.04 3.82
C ASP A 195 -3.37 -0.79 4.51
N ILE A 196 -4.19 -0.06 5.27
CA ILE A 196 -5.39 -0.58 5.92
C ILE A 196 -6.61 0.25 5.52
N PRO A 197 -7.83 -0.32 5.56
CA PRO A 197 -9.04 0.46 5.37
C PRO A 197 -9.11 1.62 6.38
N THR A 198 -9.52 2.81 5.93
CA THR A 198 -9.59 4.00 6.81
C THR A 198 -10.48 3.77 8.03
N GLU A 199 -11.58 3.04 7.89
CA GLU A 199 -12.47 2.71 9.02
C GLU A 199 -11.75 1.92 10.11
N ARG A 200 -10.82 1.03 9.74
CA ARG A 200 -10.01 0.27 10.70
C ARG A 200 -9.04 1.18 11.45
N TYR A 201 -8.38 2.10 10.74
CA TYR A 201 -7.53 3.10 11.37
C TYR A 201 -8.32 3.99 12.34
N LEU A 202 -9.49 4.49 11.90
CA LEU A 202 -10.34 5.34 12.73
C LEU A 202 -10.87 4.61 13.97
N ALA A 203 -11.25 3.34 13.83
CA ALA A 203 -11.66 2.51 14.96
C ALA A 203 -10.53 2.36 16.00
N SER A 204 -9.28 2.17 15.57
CA SER A 204 -8.14 2.01 16.49
C SER A 204 -7.80 3.29 17.26
N VAL A 205 -8.16 4.46 16.73
CA VAL A 205 -8.06 5.75 17.45
C VAL A 205 -9.35 6.13 18.19
N GLY A 206 -10.33 5.21 18.31
CA GLY A 206 -11.53 5.40 19.11
C GLY A 206 -12.72 6.02 18.37
N LEU A 207 -12.74 5.97 17.03
CA LEU A 207 -13.83 6.40 16.16
C LEU A 207 -14.44 5.19 15.42
N PRO A 208 -15.30 4.39 16.08
CA PRO A 208 -15.90 3.22 15.45
C PRO A 208 -16.90 3.61 14.36
N ARG A 209 -17.05 2.75 13.36
CA ARG A 209 -17.96 2.93 12.21
C ARG A 209 -19.37 3.38 12.60
N THR A 210 -19.96 2.78 13.63
CA THR A 210 -21.33 3.11 14.09
C THR A 210 -21.49 4.56 14.56
N ARG A 211 -20.41 5.18 15.04
CA ARG A 211 -20.38 6.62 15.35
C ARG A 211 -20.32 7.43 14.06
N LEU A 212 -19.40 7.06 13.18
CA LEU A 212 -19.16 7.74 11.90
C LEU A 212 -20.41 7.75 11.01
N GLU A 213 -21.16 6.64 10.95
CA GLU A 213 -22.41 6.53 10.18
C GLU A 213 -23.52 7.48 10.67
N ARG A 214 -23.51 7.87 11.96
CA ARG A 214 -24.46 8.85 12.51
C ARG A 214 -24.10 10.29 12.20
N GLU A 215 -22.80 10.55 12.00
CA GLU A 215 -22.27 11.90 11.72
C GLU A 215 -22.27 12.21 10.22
N PHE A 216 -22.10 11.19 9.38
CA PHE A 216 -22.09 11.37 7.93
C PHE A 216 -23.48 11.72 7.40
N THR A 217 -23.55 12.83 6.67
CA THR A 217 -24.74 13.24 5.93
C THR A 217 -24.39 13.34 4.44
N PRO A 218 -24.97 12.48 3.58
CA PRO A 218 -24.76 12.56 2.15
C PRO A 218 -25.36 13.85 1.59
N SER A 219 -24.72 14.42 0.59
CA SER A 219 -25.17 15.64 -0.09
C SER A 219 -26.37 15.40 -1.02
N GLY A 220 -26.57 14.14 -1.44
CA GLY A 220 -27.61 13.76 -2.41
C GLY A 220 -27.30 14.16 -3.85
N ARG A 221 -26.13 14.75 -4.12
CA ARG A 221 -25.70 15.17 -5.46
C ARG A 221 -24.79 14.14 -6.15
N CYS A 222 -24.32 13.14 -5.41
CA CYS A 222 -23.51 12.02 -5.90
C CYS A 222 -23.92 10.72 -5.21
N ASP A 223 -23.35 9.61 -5.67
CA ASP A 223 -23.52 8.30 -5.03
C ASP A 223 -23.05 8.36 -3.57
N ALA A 224 -23.92 7.96 -2.64
CA ALA A 224 -23.65 8.08 -1.21
C ALA A 224 -22.48 7.21 -0.73
N ALA A 225 -22.21 6.08 -1.40
CA ALA A 225 -21.07 5.24 -1.06
C ALA A 225 -19.75 5.89 -1.51
N ILE A 226 -19.74 6.58 -2.67
CA ILE A 226 -18.59 7.40 -3.09
C ILE A 226 -18.37 8.55 -2.11
N GLU A 227 -19.43 9.29 -1.78
CA GLU A 227 -19.33 10.41 -0.83
C GLU A 227 -18.83 9.95 0.55
N TRP A 228 -19.27 8.78 1.02
CA TRP A 228 -18.78 8.17 2.27
C TRP A 228 -17.27 7.95 2.25
N GLN A 229 -16.71 7.40 1.17
CA GLN A 229 -15.27 7.13 1.07
C GLN A 229 -14.45 8.43 0.97
N VAL A 230 -14.95 9.44 0.26
CA VAL A 230 -14.32 10.76 0.21
C VAL A 230 -14.35 11.44 1.58
N TRP A 231 -15.50 11.38 2.27
CA TRP A 231 -15.65 11.93 3.62
C TRP A 231 -14.74 11.22 4.62
N LEU A 232 -14.65 9.88 4.59
CA LEU A 232 -13.73 9.12 5.45
C LEU A 232 -12.27 9.51 5.21
N THR A 233 -11.87 9.69 3.95
CA THR A 233 -10.51 10.13 3.61
C THR A 233 -10.23 11.52 4.20
N GLY A 234 -11.15 12.47 3.99
CA GLY A 234 -11.06 13.80 4.58
C GLY A 234 -11.02 13.76 6.10
N LEU A 235 -11.89 12.96 6.74
CA LEU A 235 -11.93 12.81 8.19
C LEU A 235 -10.62 12.26 8.75
N ALA A 236 -10.05 11.24 8.12
CA ALA A 236 -8.74 10.72 8.52
C ALA A 236 -7.63 11.76 8.34
N MET A 237 -7.64 12.57 7.26
CA MET A 237 -6.69 13.67 7.11
C MET A 237 -6.84 14.71 8.23
N GLY A 238 -8.07 15.07 8.59
CA GLY A 238 -8.37 15.97 9.70
C GLY A 238 -7.87 15.45 11.04
N VAL A 239 -8.08 14.16 11.32
CA VAL A 239 -7.56 13.51 12.54
C VAL A 239 -6.03 13.50 12.54
N VAL A 240 -5.40 12.93 11.50
CA VAL A 240 -3.94 12.76 11.39
C VAL A 240 -3.23 14.10 11.51
N ARG A 241 -3.73 15.16 10.87
CA ARG A 241 -3.15 16.51 10.96
C ARG A 241 -2.92 17.00 12.38
N HIS A 242 -3.78 16.60 13.32
CA HIS A 242 -3.76 17.11 14.69
C HIS A 242 -3.20 16.12 15.71
N ILE A 243 -3.22 14.81 15.42
CA ILE A 243 -2.77 13.79 16.37
C ILE A 243 -1.42 13.18 16.01
N ASP A 244 -1.01 13.22 14.74
CA ASP A 244 0.27 12.69 14.30
C ASP A 244 1.37 13.71 14.65
N PRO A 245 2.37 13.35 15.49
CA PRO A 245 3.43 14.27 15.86
C PRO A 245 4.27 14.74 14.67
N GLY A 246 4.48 13.88 13.67
CA GLY A 246 5.24 14.23 12.46
C GLY A 246 4.53 15.30 11.62
N VAL A 247 3.20 15.33 11.65
CA VAL A 247 2.39 16.33 10.90
C VAL A 247 2.13 17.58 11.72
N SER A 248 1.84 17.44 13.02
CA SER A 248 1.45 18.54 13.89
C SER A 248 2.59 19.54 14.17
N LEU A 249 3.85 19.13 13.97
CA LEU A 249 5.05 19.90 14.31
C LEU A 249 5.63 20.75 13.17
N VAL A 250 5.08 20.69 11.96
CA VAL A 250 5.68 21.36 10.77
C VAL A 250 5.56 22.88 10.79
N ASN A 251 4.88 23.44 11.79
CA ASN A 251 4.71 24.89 11.90
C ASN A 251 5.41 25.53 13.11
N PRO A 252 6.76 25.42 13.25
CA PRO A 252 7.49 26.13 14.30
C PRO A 252 7.50 27.65 14.12
N HIS A 253 7.14 28.16 12.92
CA HIS A 253 7.19 29.58 12.56
C HIS A 253 5.82 30.26 12.37
N GLY A 254 4.70 29.55 12.55
CA GLY A 254 3.35 30.11 12.40
C GLY A 254 2.94 30.46 10.96
N VAL A 255 3.56 29.86 9.95
CA VAL A 255 3.18 30.04 8.54
C VAL A 255 1.77 29.48 8.33
N CYS A 256 0.84 30.34 7.94
CA CYS A 256 -0.51 29.91 7.59
C CYS A 256 -0.46 29.16 6.25
N PRO A 257 -1.09 27.97 6.12
CA PRO A 257 -1.22 27.29 4.83
C PRO A 257 -1.87 28.21 3.80
N ASP A 258 -1.35 28.21 2.56
CA ASP A 258 -1.96 28.98 1.46
C ASP A 258 -3.37 28.41 1.16
N PRO A 259 -4.44 29.21 1.31
CA PRO A 259 -5.80 28.75 1.05
C PRO A 259 -6.03 28.20 -0.36
N LYS A 260 -5.34 28.72 -1.38
CA LYS A 260 -5.46 28.23 -2.76
C LYS A 260 -4.86 26.82 -2.89
N VAL A 261 -3.69 26.61 -2.31
CA VAL A 261 -3.01 25.30 -2.29
C VAL A 261 -3.84 24.28 -1.50
N VAL A 262 -4.39 24.68 -0.34
CA VAL A 262 -5.28 23.82 0.45
C VAL A 262 -6.53 23.44 -0.33
N ALA A 263 -7.21 24.42 -0.95
CA ALA A 263 -8.41 24.16 -1.74
C ALA A 263 -8.13 23.19 -2.90
N GLU A 264 -7.03 23.38 -3.62
CA GLU A 264 -6.62 22.52 -4.72
C GLU A 264 -6.26 21.09 -4.24
N ALA A 265 -5.57 20.97 -3.10
CA ALA A 265 -5.27 19.68 -2.49
C ALA A 265 -6.55 18.90 -2.11
N ILE A 266 -7.56 19.59 -1.56
CA ILE A 266 -8.87 19.01 -1.22
C ILE A 266 -9.64 18.61 -2.49
N ARG A 267 -9.66 19.49 -3.50
CA ARG A 267 -10.37 19.29 -4.77
C ARG A 267 -9.94 18.02 -5.49
N THR A 268 -8.66 17.66 -5.40
CA THR A 268 -8.12 16.45 -6.03
C THR A 268 -8.41 15.14 -5.29
N ILE A 269 -8.98 15.15 -4.07
CA ILE A 269 -9.23 13.90 -3.30
C ILE A 269 -10.20 12.99 -4.05
N GLY A 270 -11.42 13.49 -4.31
CA GLY A 270 -12.49 12.70 -4.92
C GLY A 270 -12.13 12.15 -6.30
N PRO A 271 -11.73 13.02 -7.26
CA PRO A 271 -11.33 12.59 -8.58
C PRO A 271 -10.18 11.57 -8.59
N GLY A 272 -9.18 11.76 -7.73
CA GLY A 272 -8.04 10.85 -7.62
C GLY A 272 -8.46 9.42 -7.30
N GLY A 273 -9.25 9.21 -6.24
CA GLY A 273 -9.65 7.83 -5.90
C GLY A 273 -10.62 7.18 -6.89
N LEU A 274 -11.27 7.96 -7.77
CA LEU A 274 -12.22 7.46 -8.76
C LEU A 274 -11.61 7.25 -10.16
N CYS A 275 -10.36 7.69 -10.39
CA CYS A 275 -9.78 7.80 -11.73
C CYS A 275 -9.73 6.49 -12.52
N HIS A 276 -9.57 5.36 -11.84
CA HIS A 276 -9.48 4.04 -12.47
C HIS A 276 -10.80 3.57 -13.12
N ASN A 277 -11.93 3.99 -12.55
CA ASN A 277 -13.25 3.47 -12.93
C ASN A 277 -14.15 4.54 -13.53
N THR A 278 -13.67 5.79 -13.60
CA THR A 278 -14.47 6.94 -14.01
C THR A 278 -13.76 7.76 -15.08
N PRO A 279 -14.37 7.98 -16.25
CA PRO A 279 -13.78 8.82 -17.30
C PRO A 279 -13.57 10.28 -16.86
N ALA A 280 -12.56 10.94 -17.42
CA ALA A 280 -12.15 12.32 -17.07
C ALA A 280 -13.31 13.32 -17.08
N GLY A 281 -14.19 13.28 -18.09
CA GLY A 281 -15.34 14.18 -18.18
C GLY A 281 -16.33 14.05 -17.03
N LYS A 282 -16.54 12.84 -16.51
CA LYS A 282 -17.40 12.60 -15.34
C LYS A 282 -16.69 13.01 -14.04
N LEU A 283 -15.37 12.81 -13.94
CA LEU A 283 -14.58 13.29 -12.80
C LEU A 283 -14.68 14.81 -12.66
N ALA A 284 -14.56 15.56 -13.76
CA ALA A 284 -14.67 17.01 -13.77
C ALA A 284 -16.04 17.49 -13.24
N GLN A 285 -17.12 16.80 -13.59
CA GLN A 285 -18.49 17.14 -13.15
C GLN A 285 -18.72 16.95 -11.65
N VAL A 286 -18.05 15.98 -11.03
CA VAL A 286 -18.25 15.66 -9.60
C VAL A 286 -17.18 16.28 -8.70
N SER A 287 -16.12 16.86 -9.27
CA SER A 287 -14.95 17.35 -8.53
C SER A 287 -15.31 18.31 -7.40
N GLU A 288 -16.10 19.36 -7.69
CA GLU A 288 -16.49 20.36 -6.69
C GLU A 288 -17.39 19.76 -5.59
N ILE A 289 -18.34 18.92 -5.98
CA ILE A 289 -19.24 18.25 -5.02
C ILE A 289 -18.43 17.39 -4.04
N LEU A 290 -17.46 16.63 -4.56
CA LEU A 290 -16.61 15.78 -3.74
C LEU A 290 -15.60 16.59 -2.91
N ALA A 291 -15.14 17.76 -3.39
CA ALA A 291 -14.31 18.67 -2.62
C ALA A 291 -15.04 19.16 -1.36
N GLU A 292 -16.31 19.57 -1.50
CA GLU A 292 -17.14 19.97 -0.36
C GLU A 292 -17.34 18.81 0.64
N VAL A 293 -17.50 17.58 0.15
CA VAL A 293 -17.63 16.37 0.99
C VAL A 293 -16.33 16.11 1.77
N ALA A 294 -15.18 16.20 1.10
CA ALA A 294 -13.87 16.04 1.72
C ALA A 294 -13.60 17.11 2.77
N GLU A 295 -13.96 18.37 2.51
CA GLU A 295 -13.81 19.47 3.46
C GLU A 295 -14.66 19.26 4.73
N ARG A 296 -15.91 18.78 4.58
CA ARG A 296 -16.73 18.38 5.74
C ARG A 296 -16.07 17.26 6.54
N GLY A 297 -15.47 16.28 5.85
CA GLY A 297 -14.68 15.23 6.48
C GLY A 297 -13.53 15.80 7.30
N ILE A 298 -12.68 16.64 6.68
CA ILE A 298 -11.52 17.26 7.34
C ILE A 298 -11.91 18.03 8.60
N ARG A 299 -12.98 18.83 8.52
CA ARG A 299 -13.49 19.58 9.69
C ARG A 299 -14.00 18.66 10.79
N ALA A 300 -14.74 17.59 10.45
CA ALA A 300 -15.19 16.60 11.42
C ALA A 300 -13.99 15.90 12.09
N GLY A 301 -12.99 15.50 11.31
CA GLY A 301 -11.76 14.89 11.82
C GLY A 301 -10.98 15.79 12.78
N ALA A 302 -10.86 17.08 12.45
CA ALA A 302 -10.27 18.07 13.34
C ALA A 302 -11.02 18.19 14.67
N GLY A 303 -12.36 18.15 14.64
CA GLY A 303 -13.20 18.18 15.84
C GLY A 303 -12.99 16.98 16.78
N HIS A 304 -12.66 15.81 16.23
CA HIS A 304 -12.40 14.59 17.03
C HIS A 304 -10.98 14.55 17.63
N ALA A 305 -10.04 15.33 17.13
CA ALA A 305 -8.63 15.21 17.52
C ALA A 305 -8.38 15.42 19.02
N ALA A 306 -9.05 16.40 19.63
CA ALA A 306 -8.95 16.68 21.06
C ALA A 306 -9.46 15.51 21.92
N ASP A 307 -10.60 14.92 21.53
CA ASP A 307 -11.17 13.74 22.21
C ASP A 307 -10.23 12.53 22.14
N ILE A 308 -9.60 12.32 20.98
CA ILE A 308 -8.66 11.22 20.76
C ILE A 308 -7.44 11.40 21.66
N GLN A 309 -6.80 12.58 21.64
CA GLN A 309 -5.61 12.87 22.44
C GLN A 309 -5.85 12.66 23.94
N ALA A 310 -7.04 13.01 24.45
CA ALA A 310 -7.40 12.79 25.84
C ALA A 310 -7.48 11.29 26.19
N ARG A 311 -7.98 10.44 25.29
CA ARG A 311 -8.18 8.99 25.53
C ARG A 311 -6.91 8.16 25.47
N THR A 312 -5.91 8.57 24.69
CA THR A 312 -4.64 7.83 24.53
C THR A 312 -3.87 7.66 25.85
N THR A 313 -4.27 8.35 26.91
CA THR A 313 -3.66 8.29 28.25
C THR A 313 -4.26 7.23 29.20
N LEU A 314 -5.32 6.50 28.80
CA LEU A 314 -6.14 5.72 29.75
C LEU A 314 -6.31 4.20 29.49
N SER A 315 -5.58 3.58 28.57
CA SER A 315 -5.73 2.13 28.31
C SER A 315 -4.69 1.28 29.05
N GLY A 316 -5.07 0.76 30.22
CA GLY A 316 -4.25 -0.14 31.04
C GLY A 316 -5.09 -1.18 31.79
N GLY A 317 -5.63 -2.17 31.06
CA GLY A 317 -6.20 -3.39 31.64
C GLY A 317 -5.29 -4.61 31.35
N PRO A 318 -5.34 -5.67 32.16
CA PRO A 318 -4.58 -6.90 31.89
C PRO A 318 -5.12 -7.59 30.63
N MET A 319 -4.45 -7.36 29.51
CA MET A 319 -4.71 -7.98 28.21
C MET A 319 -3.95 -9.30 28.09
N LEU A 320 -4.57 -10.33 27.50
CA LEU A 320 -3.87 -11.55 27.08
C LEU A 320 -2.69 -11.22 26.16
N ARG A 321 -1.52 -11.79 26.45
CA ARG A 321 -0.31 -11.68 25.62
C ARG A 321 -0.30 -12.75 24.54
N ILE A 322 -0.21 -12.32 23.28
CA ILE A 322 -0.28 -13.19 22.10
C ILE A 322 1.04 -13.12 21.36
N GLY A 323 1.73 -14.27 21.26
CA GLY A 323 2.89 -14.42 20.41
C GLY A 323 2.48 -14.89 19.02
N VAL A 324 2.96 -14.25 17.96
CA VAL A 324 2.75 -14.70 16.57
C VAL A 324 4.07 -15.19 15.98
N ALA A 325 4.15 -16.48 15.65
CA ALA A 325 5.32 -17.14 15.08
C ALA A 325 5.07 -17.51 13.61
N GLY A 326 6.09 -17.47 12.77
CA GLY A 326 5.98 -17.87 11.37
C GLY A 326 7.27 -17.67 10.59
N ASN A 327 7.37 -18.31 9.42
CA ASN A 327 8.53 -18.22 8.54
C ASN A 327 8.53 -16.92 7.70
N GLU A 328 7.35 -16.41 7.36
CA GLU A 328 7.20 -15.14 6.65
C GLU A 328 7.04 -13.98 7.65
N LEU A 329 8.14 -13.30 7.97
CA LEU A 329 8.16 -12.21 8.95
C LEU A 329 7.14 -11.10 8.62
N ALA A 330 6.93 -10.80 7.34
CA ALA A 330 5.97 -9.77 6.95
C ALA A 330 4.53 -10.19 7.27
N LEU A 331 4.14 -11.45 7.06
CA LEU A 331 2.82 -11.95 7.46
C LEU A 331 2.65 -11.88 8.98
N VAL A 332 3.69 -12.23 9.75
CA VAL A 332 3.71 -12.11 11.21
C VAL A 332 3.45 -10.65 11.63
N ASP A 333 4.17 -9.69 11.03
CA ASP A 333 3.98 -8.25 11.32
C ASP A 333 2.55 -7.79 11.03
N PHE A 334 1.95 -8.23 9.91
CA PHE A 334 0.57 -7.92 9.55
C PHE A 334 -0.44 -8.48 10.55
N LEU A 335 -0.26 -9.72 11.01
CA LEU A 335 -1.13 -10.36 11.98
C LEU A 335 -1.00 -9.73 13.37
N VAL A 336 0.23 -9.44 13.82
CA VAL A 336 0.48 -8.73 15.08
C VAL A 336 -0.23 -7.39 15.09
N ARG A 337 -0.06 -6.59 14.02
CA ARG A 337 -0.74 -5.31 13.90
C ARG A 337 -2.26 -5.47 13.85
N GLY A 338 -2.73 -6.44 13.06
CA GLY A 338 -4.11 -6.93 13.05
C GLY A 338 -4.73 -7.05 14.43
N LEU A 339 -4.10 -7.88 15.24
CA LEU A 339 -4.58 -8.20 16.58
C LEU A 339 -4.48 -7.00 17.52
N ARG A 340 -3.43 -6.18 17.42
CA ARG A 340 -3.29 -4.92 18.20
C ARG A 340 -4.40 -3.92 17.90
N ASP A 341 -4.78 -3.77 16.63
CA ASP A 341 -5.89 -2.87 16.25
C ASP A 341 -7.24 -3.36 16.82
N HIS A 342 -7.37 -4.67 17.09
CA HIS A 342 -8.49 -5.26 17.83
C HIS A 342 -8.31 -5.26 19.36
N GLY A 343 -7.30 -4.55 19.86
CA GLY A 343 -7.01 -4.37 21.28
C GLY A 343 -6.05 -5.39 21.88
N TRP A 344 -5.69 -6.49 21.20
CA TRP A 344 -4.85 -7.54 21.76
C TRP A 344 -3.40 -7.10 22.02
N ASN A 345 -2.77 -7.61 23.09
CA ASN A 345 -1.34 -7.44 23.31
C ASN A 345 -0.55 -8.47 22.49
N ALA A 346 -0.49 -8.26 21.19
CA ALA A 346 0.21 -9.15 20.27
C ALA A 346 1.66 -8.69 20.03
N THR A 347 2.59 -9.64 19.91
CA THR A 347 3.99 -9.40 19.54
C THR A 347 4.48 -10.50 18.59
N PRO A 348 5.48 -10.22 17.73
CA PRO A 348 6.22 -11.29 17.07
C PRO A 348 6.78 -12.24 18.13
N PHE A 349 6.70 -13.54 17.88
CA PHE A 349 7.17 -14.58 18.79
C PHE A 349 8.47 -15.19 18.27
N HIS A 350 9.53 -15.04 19.04
CA HIS A 350 10.77 -15.78 18.83
C HIS A 350 10.87 -16.89 19.87
N THR A 351 11.51 -18.00 19.52
CA THR A 351 11.55 -19.24 20.34
C THR A 351 12.11 -19.08 21.76
N LYS A 352 12.68 -17.91 22.10
CA LYS A 352 13.21 -17.56 23.42
C LYS A 352 12.22 -16.76 24.30
N ASP A 353 11.10 -16.29 23.74
CA ASP A 353 10.16 -15.43 24.43
C ASP A 353 9.11 -16.25 25.17
N HIS A 354 9.45 -16.72 26.38
CA HIS A 354 8.52 -17.52 27.19
C HIS A 354 7.38 -16.70 27.81
N GLU A 355 7.02 -15.54 27.25
CA GLU A 355 6.13 -14.52 27.85
C GLU A 355 4.68 -14.53 27.36
N CYS A 356 4.28 -15.43 26.47
CA CYS A 356 2.95 -15.39 25.88
C CYS A 356 1.94 -16.28 26.60
N ASP A 357 0.69 -15.81 26.69
CA ASP A 357 -0.46 -16.59 27.17
C ASP A 357 -1.05 -17.44 26.03
N VAL A 358 -0.85 -16.98 24.78
CA VAL A 358 -1.28 -17.66 23.55
C VAL A 358 -0.18 -17.57 22.50
N ILE A 359 0.08 -18.65 21.76
CA ILE A 359 0.96 -18.64 20.57
C ILE A 359 0.14 -18.98 19.33
N LEU A 360 0.24 -18.13 18.31
CA LEU A 360 -0.27 -18.32 16.95
C LEU A 360 0.91 -18.67 16.04
N ASP A 361 1.03 -19.92 15.64
CA ASP A 361 2.05 -20.38 14.69
C ASP A 361 1.45 -20.51 13.28
N VAL A 362 1.88 -19.59 12.41
CA VAL A 362 1.47 -19.50 11.00
C VAL A 362 2.51 -20.07 10.03
N GLY A 363 3.49 -20.85 10.53
CA GLY A 363 4.55 -21.42 9.70
C GLY A 363 4.02 -22.29 8.55
N ALA A 364 2.94 -23.03 8.77
CA ALA A 364 2.31 -23.90 7.78
C ALA A 364 1.37 -23.19 6.79
N VAL A 365 1.17 -21.87 6.93
CA VAL A 365 0.31 -21.07 6.03
C VAL A 365 1.08 -20.61 4.79
N ALA A 366 2.42 -20.51 4.88
CA ALA A 366 3.21 -19.74 3.92
C ALA A 366 4.29 -20.53 3.16
N SER A 367 4.57 -21.78 3.54
CA SER A 367 5.65 -22.56 2.94
C SER A 367 5.12 -23.74 2.12
N VAL A 368 5.22 -23.63 0.80
CA VAL A 368 5.32 -24.79 -0.08
C VAL A 368 6.81 -24.92 -0.45
N PRO A 369 7.50 -26.01 -0.07
CA PRO A 369 8.87 -26.25 -0.51
C PRO A 369 8.97 -26.25 -2.04
N PRO A 370 10.09 -25.80 -2.62
CA PRO A 370 10.29 -25.90 -4.07
C PRO A 370 10.17 -27.36 -4.52
N GLY A 371 9.26 -27.64 -5.46
CA GLY A 371 9.06 -28.98 -6.02
C GLY A 371 7.99 -29.84 -5.36
N GLU A 372 7.34 -29.37 -4.28
CA GLU A 372 6.18 -30.07 -3.69
C GLU A 372 4.86 -29.49 -4.20
N VAL A 373 3.89 -30.37 -4.47
CA VAL A 373 2.51 -29.97 -4.76
C VAL A 373 1.90 -29.44 -3.47
N PRO A 374 1.39 -28.20 -3.41
CA PRO A 374 0.78 -27.64 -2.22
C PRO A 374 -0.33 -28.56 -1.67
N GLN A 375 -0.28 -28.92 -0.39
CA GLN A 375 -1.44 -29.53 0.26
C GLN A 375 -2.60 -28.53 0.24
N ALA A 376 -3.82 -29.03 0.03
CA ALA A 376 -4.98 -28.25 -0.37
C ALA A 376 -5.48 -27.18 0.64
N GLN A 377 -4.99 -27.16 1.89
CA GLN A 377 -5.45 -26.24 2.93
C GLN A 377 -4.30 -25.77 3.83
N GLY A 378 -4.21 -24.46 4.04
CA GLY A 378 -3.32 -23.89 5.04
C GLY A 378 -3.82 -24.23 6.44
N SER A 379 -2.91 -24.29 7.42
CA SER A 379 -3.30 -24.45 8.82
C SER A 379 -2.50 -23.55 9.74
N ILE A 380 -3.15 -23.05 10.79
CA ILE A 380 -2.53 -22.26 11.86
C ILE A 380 -2.60 -23.07 13.14
N ARG A 381 -1.48 -23.22 13.84
CA ARG A 381 -1.47 -23.86 15.15
C ARG A 381 -1.65 -22.80 16.22
N LEU A 382 -2.67 -22.98 17.05
CA LEU A 382 -2.98 -22.11 18.19
C LEU A 382 -2.69 -22.86 19.49
N ILE A 383 -1.78 -22.33 20.31
CA ILE A 383 -1.34 -22.93 21.57
C ILE A 383 -1.75 -22.02 22.73
N TRP A 384 -2.65 -22.50 23.58
CA TRP A 384 -3.09 -21.81 24.79
C TRP A 384 -2.23 -22.20 25.98
N ASN A 385 -1.92 -21.24 26.85
CA ASN A 385 -1.14 -21.43 28.08
C ASN A 385 0.17 -22.22 27.86
N PRO A 386 1.04 -21.82 26.93
CA PRO A 386 2.22 -22.58 26.56
C PRO A 386 3.20 -22.82 27.73
N ARG A 387 3.10 -22.01 28.80
CA ARG A 387 3.90 -22.10 30.03
C ARG A 387 3.52 -23.27 30.94
N ASP A 388 2.26 -23.69 30.94
CA ASP A 388 1.75 -24.71 31.86
C ASP A 388 1.43 -25.98 31.07
N GLN A 389 2.34 -26.95 31.07
CA GLN A 389 2.15 -28.22 30.36
C GLN A 389 0.86 -28.94 30.73
N ARG A 390 0.32 -28.74 31.95
CA ARG A 390 -0.92 -29.38 32.40
C ARG A 390 -2.18 -28.67 31.87
N ARG A 391 -2.07 -27.39 31.50
CA ARG A 391 -3.17 -26.57 30.95
C ARG A 391 -2.95 -26.19 29.50
N SER A 392 -1.83 -26.62 28.91
CA SER A 392 -1.50 -26.36 27.53
C SER A 392 -2.48 -27.07 26.62
N ARG A 393 -3.07 -26.32 25.69
CA ARG A 393 -4.01 -26.86 24.71
C ARG A 393 -3.61 -26.37 23.34
N SER A 394 -3.39 -27.32 22.43
CA SER A 394 -3.15 -27.04 21.02
C SER A 394 -4.44 -27.20 20.22
N GLN A 395 -4.67 -26.29 19.29
CA GLN A 395 -5.72 -26.38 18.29
C GLN A 395 -5.12 -26.15 16.90
N LEU A 396 -5.65 -26.86 15.91
CA LEU A 396 -5.35 -26.66 14.51
C LEU A 396 -6.51 -25.88 13.87
N LEU A 397 -6.22 -24.66 13.44
CA LEU A 397 -7.17 -23.82 12.71
C LEU A 397 -6.99 -24.12 11.21
N HIS A 398 -8.03 -24.67 10.58
CA HIS A 398 -8.05 -24.90 9.14
C HIS A 398 -8.41 -23.61 8.43
N VAL A 399 -7.52 -23.15 7.55
CA VAL A 399 -7.68 -21.91 6.79
C VAL A 399 -7.66 -22.18 5.29
N GLY A 400 -8.28 -21.27 4.54
CA GLY A 400 -8.18 -21.26 3.08
C GLY A 400 -6.77 -20.89 2.60
N GLU A 401 -6.64 -20.64 1.30
CA GLU A 401 -5.40 -20.12 0.70
C GLU A 401 -5.21 -18.66 1.12
N VAL A 402 -4.28 -18.39 2.04
CA VAL A 402 -4.07 -17.05 2.57
C VAL A 402 -3.34 -16.19 1.54
N TYR A 403 -3.90 -15.02 1.23
CA TYR A 403 -3.31 -14.05 0.30
C TYR A 403 -3.48 -12.61 0.82
N GLY A 404 -2.72 -11.68 0.27
CA GLY A 404 -2.76 -10.28 0.69
C GLY A 404 -1.41 -9.78 1.20
N PRO A 405 -1.38 -8.56 1.75
CA PRO A 405 -0.17 -7.97 2.30
C PRO A 405 0.51 -8.88 3.34
N GLY A 406 1.84 -9.05 3.22
CA GLY A 406 2.64 -9.91 4.07
C GLY A 406 2.85 -11.34 3.53
N CYS A 407 2.01 -11.80 2.59
CA CYS A 407 2.13 -13.14 2.02
C CYS A 407 3.26 -13.25 0.98
N SER A 408 3.88 -14.42 0.88
CA SER A 408 5.00 -14.65 -0.04
C SER A 408 4.61 -14.52 -1.52
N PRO A 409 5.45 -13.92 -2.40
CA PRO A 409 5.27 -13.99 -3.86
C PRO A 409 5.36 -15.42 -4.40
N ARG A 410 5.85 -16.38 -3.59
CA ARG A 410 5.99 -17.80 -3.98
C ARG A 410 4.73 -18.63 -3.76
N SER A 411 3.75 -18.10 -3.02
CA SER A 411 2.42 -18.72 -2.85
C SER A 411 1.70 -18.86 -4.21
N ARG A 412 0.68 -19.73 -4.30
CA ARG A 412 -0.05 -19.95 -5.56
C ARG A 412 -0.61 -18.66 -6.15
N ILE A 413 -1.36 -17.93 -5.32
CA ILE A 413 -1.91 -16.62 -5.69
C ILE A 413 -0.79 -15.58 -5.86
N GLY A 414 0.23 -15.62 -4.99
CA GLY A 414 1.38 -14.72 -5.03
C GLY A 414 2.13 -14.76 -6.36
N ARG A 415 2.36 -15.94 -6.94
CA ARG A 415 3.06 -16.07 -8.23
C ARG A 415 2.30 -15.39 -9.36
N MET A 416 0.99 -15.61 -9.43
CA MET A 416 0.14 -14.99 -10.45
C MET A 416 0.09 -13.47 -10.32
N VAL A 417 -0.09 -12.95 -9.09
CA VAL A 417 -0.11 -11.51 -8.83
C VAL A 417 1.26 -10.90 -9.14
N PHE A 418 2.34 -11.55 -8.72
CA PHE A 418 3.71 -11.06 -8.94
C PHE A 418 4.06 -11.01 -10.43
N ALA A 419 3.68 -12.03 -11.21
CA ALA A 419 3.85 -12.00 -12.66
C ALA A 419 3.13 -10.79 -13.29
N ALA A 420 1.88 -10.53 -12.91
CA ALA A 420 1.11 -9.39 -13.41
C ALA A 420 1.73 -8.05 -13.01
N VAL A 421 2.21 -7.91 -11.76
CA VAL A 421 2.94 -6.71 -11.29
C VAL A 421 4.16 -6.42 -12.16
N LEU A 422 4.92 -7.46 -12.51
CA LEU A 422 6.10 -7.36 -13.38
C LEU A 422 5.73 -7.17 -14.87
N GLY A 423 4.45 -7.20 -15.24
CA GLY A 423 3.99 -7.13 -16.62
C GLY A 423 4.31 -8.37 -17.45
N ARG A 424 4.47 -9.51 -16.79
CA ARG A 424 4.75 -10.82 -17.42
C ARG A 424 3.45 -11.62 -17.55
N ALA A 425 3.44 -12.59 -18.47
CA ALA A 425 2.33 -13.52 -18.60
C ALA A 425 2.13 -14.32 -17.29
N ILE A 426 0.87 -14.57 -16.94
CA ILE A 426 0.51 -15.43 -15.82
C ILE A 426 0.58 -16.88 -16.31
N HIS A 427 1.63 -17.60 -15.92
CA HIS A 427 1.76 -19.03 -16.19
C HIS A 427 1.19 -19.82 -15.01
N VAL A 428 0.29 -20.76 -15.32
CA VAL A 428 -0.39 -21.61 -14.35
C VAL A 428 -0.18 -23.07 -14.73
N ASP A 429 0.50 -23.83 -13.87
CA ASP A 429 0.73 -25.26 -14.08
C ASP A 429 -0.47 -26.12 -13.64
N GLU A 430 -1.33 -25.58 -12.77
CA GLU A 430 -2.53 -26.23 -12.23
C GLU A 430 -3.69 -26.21 -13.25
N HIS A 431 -4.60 -27.20 -13.14
CA HIS A 431 -5.80 -27.25 -13.98
C HIS A 431 -6.67 -26.00 -13.76
N PRO A 432 -7.21 -25.35 -14.81
CA PRO A 432 -7.99 -24.11 -14.67
C PRO A 432 -9.19 -24.24 -13.73
N ASP A 433 -9.85 -25.42 -13.73
CA ASP A 433 -11.00 -25.73 -12.87
C ASP A 433 -10.62 -26.09 -11.41
N THR A 434 -9.34 -26.04 -11.03
CA THR A 434 -8.92 -26.29 -9.65
C THR A 434 -9.50 -25.21 -8.74
N CYS A 435 -10.25 -25.59 -7.72
CA CYS A 435 -10.88 -24.65 -6.81
C CYS A 435 -9.95 -24.29 -5.63
N LEU A 436 -9.73 -23.00 -5.42
CA LEU A 436 -9.10 -22.44 -4.24
C LEU A 436 -10.14 -21.75 -3.36
N ARG A 437 -9.85 -21.63 -2.06
CA ARG A 437 -10.64 -20.83 -1.11
C ARG A 437 -9.79 -19.67 -0.62
N PRO A 438 -9.64 -18.59 -1.40
CA PRO A 438 -8.73 -17.49 -1.06
C PRO A 438 -9.23 -16.78 0.20
N ILE A 439 -8.40 -16.58 1.22
CA ILE A 439 -8.74 -15.76 2.40
C ILE A 439 -7.77 -14.59 2.49
N HIS A 440 -8.30 -13.37 2.47
CA HIS A 440 -7.47 -12.18 2.59
C HIS A 440 -6.92 -12.07 4.02
N VAL A 441 -5.68 -11.59 4.20
CA VAL A 441 -5.04 -11.43 5.53
C VAL A 441 -5.90 -10.62 6.50
N GLU A 442 -6.64 -9.62 6.02
CA GLU A 442 -7.61 -8.87 6.85
C GLU A 442 -8.71 -9.76 7.43
N ASP A 443 -9.29 -10.64 6.61
CA ASP A 443 -10.35 -11.53 7.06
C ASP A 443 -9.80 -12.63 7.95
N LEU A 444 -8.55 -13.04 7.73
CA LEU A 444 -7.84 -13.91 8.65
C LEU A 444 -7.67 -13.25 10.03
N VAL A 445 -7.28 -11.96 10.09
CA VAL A 445 -7.20 -11.21 11.37
C VAL A 445 -8.55 -11.18 12.08
N LYS A 446 -9.64 -10.89 11.38
CA LYS A 446 -11.00 -10.90 11.96
C LYS A 446 -11.37 -12.28 12.49
N ALA A 447 -11.10 -13.33 11.73
CA ALA A 447 -11.37 -14.70 12.14
C ALA A 447 -10.54 -15.09 13.39
N LEU A 448 -9.27 -14.71 13.45
CA LEU A 448 -8.42 -14.94 14.61
C LEU A 448 -8.90 -14.16 15.83
N HIS A 449 -9.30 -12.89 15.67
CA HIS A 449 -9.91 -12.10 16.75
C HIS A 449 -11.13 -12.83 17.33
N GLU A 450 -12.02 -13.34 16.48
CA GLU A 450 -13.21 -14.08 16.93
C GLU A 450 -12.85 -15.40 17.63
N VAL A 451 -11.87 -16.15 17.14
CA VAL A 451 -11.38 -17.36 17.81
C VAL A 451 -10.81 -17.04 19.20
N LEU A 452 -10.02 -15.97 19.31
CA LEU A 452 -9.42 -15.54 20.58
C LEU A 452 -10.49 -15.09 21.59
N ARG A 453 -11.53 -14.40 21.09
CA ARG A 453 -12.66 -13.90 21.88
C ARG A 453 -13.58 -15.03 22.36
N THR A 454 -13.92 -15.97 21.48
CA THR A 454 -14.90 -17.04 21.76
C THR A 454 -14.29 -18.30 22.37
N ARG A 455 -12.99 -18.52 22.16
CA ARG A 455 -12.22 -19.69 22.67
C ARG A 455 -12.90 -21.03 22.37
N PRO A 456 -13.15 -21.35 21.08
CA PRO A 456 -13.92 -22.53 20.71
C PRO A 456 -13.33 -23.83 21.28
N VAL A 457 -14.21 -24.77 21.62
CA VAL A 457 -13.84 -26.12 22.09
C VAL A 457 -13.62 -27.04 20.89
N GLY A 458 -12.62 -27.93 20.93
CA GLY A 458 -12.20 -28.81 19.83
C GLY A 458 -10.72 -28.69 19.46
N GLU A 459 -10.13 -29.78 18.98
CA GLU A 459 -8.74 -29.82 18.48
C GLU A 459 -8.63 -29.23 17.08
N HIS A 460 -9.68 -29.31 16.28
CA HIS A 460 -9.74 -28.77 14.92
C HIS A 460 -10.85 -27.72 14.83
N VAL A 461 -10.51 -26.53 14.38
CA VAL A 461 -11.45 -25.42 14.20
C VAL A 461 -11.36 -24.97 12.75
N ARG A 462 -12.47 -24.99 12.01
CA ARG A 462 -12.50 -24.45 10.65
C ARG A 462 -12.84 -22.97 10.71
N LEU A 463 -11.98 -22.11 10.18
CA LEU A 463 -12.27 -20.68 10.13
C LEU A 463 -13.29 -20.38 9.01
N PRO A 464 -14.11 -19.33 9.17
CA PRO A 464 -14.89 -18.80 8.06
C PRO A 464 -13.97 -18.45 6.90
N HIS A 465 -14.37 -18.83 5.69
CA HIS A 465 -13.68 -18.49 4.44
C HIS A 465 -14.72 -18.01 3.42
N PRO A 466 -14.33 -17.19 2.44
CA PRO A 466 -15.25 -16.79 1.37
C PRO A 466 -15.55 -17.96 0.43
N ALA A 467 -16.30 -17.66 -0.62
CA ALA A 467 -16.61 -18.61 -1.69
C ALA A 467 -15.32 -19.18 -2.32
N ALA A 468 -15.42 -20.42 -2.82
CA ALA A 468 -14.36 -21.00 -3.61
C ALA A 468 -14.33 -20.34 -5.00
N HIS A 469 -13.13 -20.17 -5.55
CA HIS A 469 -12.89 -19.66 -6.89
C HIS A 469 -12.01 -20.62 -7.66
N THR A 470 -12.26 -20.79 -8.95
CA THR A 470 -11.34 -21.55 -9.80
C THR A 470 -10.05 -20.78 -10.01
N ILE A 471 -8.96 -21.49 -10.31
CA ILE A 471 -7.68 -20.85 -10.68
C ILE A 471 -7.88 -19.92 -11.89
N ALA A 472 -8.71 -20.32 -12.86
CA ALA A 472 -9.03 -19.47 -14.01
C ALA A 472 -9.74 -18.17 -13.62
N GLU A 473 -10.72 -18.23 -12.71
CA GLU A 473 -11.40 -17.03 -12.19
C GLU A 473 -10.44 -16.10 -11.44
N ILE A 474 -9.52 -16.66 -10.64
CA ILE A 474 -8.51 -15.87 -9.93
C ILE A 474 -7.56 -15.19 -10.93
N ALA A 475 -7.03 -15.93 -11.91
CA ALA A 475 -6.12 -15.39 -12.92
C ALA A 475 -6.80 -14.27 -13.74
N GLU A 476 -8.06 -14.45 -14.11
CA GLU A 476 -8.87 -13.44 -14.80
C GLU A 476 -9.08 -12.19 -13.93
N CYS A 477 -9.39 -12.38 -12.64
CA CYS A 477 -9.53 -11.29 -11.71
C CYS A 477 -8.22 -10.50 -11.57
N ILE A 478 -7.07 -11.18 -11.48
CA ILE A 478 -5.74 -10.55 -11.46
C ILE A 478 -5.50 -9.74 -12.73
N ARG A 479 -5.81 -10.30 -13.92
CA ARG A 479 -5.66 -9.58 -15.20
C ARG A 479 -6.47 -8.29 -15.23
N ASN A 480 -7.67 -8.30 -14.67
CA ASN A 480 -8.58 -7.16 -14.69
C ASN A 480 -8.27 -6.11 -13.61
N THR A 481 -7.73 -6.51 -12.45
CA THR A 481 -7.59 -5.64 -11.27
C THR A 481 -6.15 -5.21 -10.97
N VAL A 482 -5.16 -5.98 -11.42
CA VAL A 482 -3.74 -5.70 -11.20
C VAL A 482 -3.11 -5.11 -12.45
N ARG A 483 -3.08 -5.89 -13.54
CA ARG A 483 -2.54 -5.46 -14.83
C ARG A 483 -3.00 -6.40 -15.95
N PRO A 484 -3.44 -5.88 -17.10
CA PRO A 484 -3.80 -6.71 -18.25
C PRO A 484 -2.54 -7.37 -18.84
N VAL A 485 -2.37 -8.67 -18.60
CA VAL A 485 -1.28 -9.51 -19.12
C VAL A 485 -1.86 -10.82 -19.69
N PRO A 486 -1.14 -11.53 -20.59
CA PRO A 486 -1.57 -12.85 -21.07
C PRO A 486 -1.70 -13.86 -19.92
N ILE A 487 -2.58 -14.84 -20.08
CA ILE A 487 -2.76 -15.97 -19.17
C ILE A 487 -2.50 -17.27 -19.95
N GLU A 488 -1.62 -18.13 -19.42
CA GLU A 488 -1.18 -19.37 -20.06
C GLU A 488 -1.30 -20.54 -19.08
N PHE A 489 -2.01 -21.60 -19.50
CA PHE A 489 -2.17 -22.82 -18.72
C PHE A 489 -1.26 -23.92 -19.28
N GLY A 490 -0.38 -24.46 -18.44
CA GLY A 490 0.64 -25.45 -18.85
C GLY A 490 0.11 -26.87 -18.99
N CYS A 491 -1.00 -27.23 -18.35
CA CYS A 491 -1.52 -28.60 -18.39
C CYS A 491 -2.46 -28.84 -19.59
N GLN A 492 -2.26 -29.96 -20.31
CA GLN A 492 -3.30 -30.52 -21.17
C GLN A 492 -4.38 -31.15 -20.28
N ALA A 493 -5.63 -30.77 -20.51
CA ALA A 493 -6.83 -31.05 -19.70
C ALA A 493 -7.23 -32.54 -19.60
N ASN A 494 -6.38 -33.40 -19.01
CA ASN A 494 -6.62 -34.84 -18.97
C ASN A 494 -7.11 -35.39 -17.62
N ALA A 495 -7.21 -34.55 -16.58
CA ALA A 495 -7.85 -34.95 -15.32
C ALA A 495 -8.68 -33.80 -14.76
N ARG A 496 -10.01 -33.93 -14.86
CA ARG A 496 -10.93 -33.05 -14.12
C ARG A 496 -10.71 -33.27 -12.61
N PRO A 497 -10.49 -32.21 -11.82
CA PRO A 497 -10.50 -32.31 -10.38
C PRO A 497 -11.86 -32.87 -9.92
N THR A 498 -11.85 -33.85 -9.01
CA THR A 498 -13.05 -34.25 -8.29
C THR A 498 -13.57 -33.06 -7.49
N ALA A 499 -14.78 -32.60 -7.83
CA ALA A 499 -15.44 -31.51 -7.13
C ALA A 499 -15.71 -31.91 -5.67
N GLU A 500 -14.87 -31.46 -4.74
CA GLU A 500 -15.19 -31.52 -3.32
C GLU A 500 -16.30 -30.50 -3.02
N SER A 501 -17.55 -30.97 -3.04
CA SER A 501 -18.71 -30.21 -2.58
C SER A 501 -18.64 -30.07 -1.06
N HIS A 502 -17.95 -29.05 -0.59
CA HIS A 502 -18.04 -28.62 0.80
C HIS A 502 -18.82 -27.32 0.86
N SER A 503 -20.12 -27.46 1.19
CA SER A 503 -21.00 -26.36 1.57
C SER A 503 -20.49 -25.75 2.87
N GLY A 504 -19.90 -24.57 2.73
CA GLY A 504 -19.54 -23.70 3.84
C GLY A 504 -19.80 -22.28 3.39
N ILE A 505 -21.05 -21.84 3.54
CA ILE A 505 -21.43 -20.45 3.40
C ILE A 505 -21.06 -19.81 4.74
N GLY A 506 -19.96 -19.08 4.78
CA GLY A 506 -19.74 -18.10 5.83
C GLY A 506 -20.49 -16.84 5.44
N GLU A 507 -21.63 -16.55 6.05
CA GLU A 507 -22.22 -15.21 6.00
C GLU A 507 -21.25 -14.27 6.73
N GLY A 508 -20.46 -13.51 5.97
CA GLY A 508 -19.47 -12.57 6.49
C GLY A 508 -19.11 -11.53 5.46
N ASN A 509 -18.86 -10.30 5.91
CA ASN A 509 -18.34 -9.23 5.06
C ASN A 509 -16.83 -9.45 4.82
N PHE A 510 -16.52 -10.36 3.89
CA PHE A 510 -15.17 -10.63 3.42
C PHE A 510 -14.69 -9.51 2.50
N VAL A 511 -13.37 -9.36 2.41
CA VAL A 511 -12.72 -8.51 1.42
C VAL A 511 -13.05 -9.03 0.03
N GLU A 512 -13.52 -8.13 -0.84
CA GLU A 512 -13.80 -8.45 -2.24
C GLU A 512 -12.50 -8.90 -2.93
N LEU A 513 -12.58 -10.00 -3.71
CA LEU A 513 -11.41 -10.67 -4.26
C LEU A 513 -10.52 -9.73 -5.07
N GLY A 514 -11.11 -8.95 -5.99
CA GLY A 514 -10.40 -8.00 -6.83
C GLY A 514 -9.68 -6.92 -6.04
N PHE A 515 -10.35 -6.31 -5.06
CA PHE A 515 -9.72 -5.36 -4.15
C PHE A 515 -8.59 -6.01 -3.33
N GLY A 516 -8.78 -7.21 -2.80
CA GLY A 516 -7.75 -7.94 -2.05
C GLY A 516 -6.53 -8.29 -2.90
N LEU A 517 -6.73 -8.67 -4.18
CA LEU A 517 -5.65 -8.95 -5.12
C LEU A 517 -4.89 -7.67 -5.47
N HIS A 518 -5.59 -6.55 -5.59
CA HIS A 518 -4.96 -5.25 -5.78
C HIS A 518 -4.09 -4.85 -4.57
N THR A 519 -4.59 -4.98 -3.34
CA THR A 519 -3.79 -4.68 -2.15
C THR A 519 -2.60 -5.62 -2.01
N PHE A 520 -2.72 -6.88 -2.43
CA PHE A 520 -1.59 -7.79 -2.50
C PHE A 520 -0.54 -7.32 -3.53
N ALA A 521 -0.98 -6.92 -4.73
CA ALA A 521 -0.11 -6.39 -5.77
C ALA A 521 0.65 -5.13 -5.32
N GLN A 522 -0.04 -4.21 -4.63
CA GLN A 522 0.59 -3.03 -4.03
C GLN A 522 1.66 -3.42 -3.02
N TRP A 523 1.35 -4.33 -2.09
CA TRP A 523 2.33 -4.81 -1.12
C TRP A 523 3.54 -5.46 -1.82
N LEU A 524 3.30 -6.27 -2.84
CA LEU A 524 4.36 -6.93 -3.62
C LEU A 524 5.27 -5.93 -4.33
N ALA A 525 4.71 -4.85 -4.86
CA ALA A 525 5.47 -3.81 -5.55
C ALA A 525 6.25 -2.91 -4.57
N TYR A 526 5.67 -2.61 -3.41
CA TYR A 526 6.20 -1.57 -2.53
C TYR A 526 7.05 -2.13 -1.39
N GLU A 527 6.69 -3.26 -0.80
CA GLU A 527 7.27 -3.73 0.47
C GLU A 527 8.12 -4.99 0.33
N THR A 528 7.94 -5.76 -0.74
CA THR A 528 8.75 -6.96 -0.99
C THR A 528 10.15 -6.56 -1.40
N ARG A 529 11.16 -7.15 -0.76
CA ARG A 529 12.56 -6.97 -1.18
C ARG A 529 12.73 -7.56 -2.58
N PRO A 530 13.62 -7.00 -3.42
CA PRO A 530 13.98 -7.65 -4.67
C PRO A 530 14.37 -9.10 -4.36
N LEU A 531 13.75 -10.06 -5.05
CA LEU A 531 14.28 -11.42 -5.03
C LEU A 531 15.72 -11.34 -5.56
N PRO A 532 16.69 -12.01 -4.93
CA PRO A 532 18.02 -12.10 -5.52
C PRO A 532 17.86 -12.59 -6.95
N LEU A 533 18.52 -11.92 -7.90
CA LEU A 533 18.62 -12.42 -9.26
C LEU A 533 19.13 -13.85 -9.14
N GLU A 534 18.32 -14.83 -9.51
CA GLU A 534 18.83 -16.18 -9.68
C GLU A 534 19.98 -16.06 -10.66
N SER A 535 21.18 -16.40 -10.20
CA SER A 535 22.32 -16.54 -11.09
C SER A 535 21.92 -17.58 -12.11
N HIS A 536 21.56 -17.14 -13.31
CA HIS A 536 21.61 -17.99 -14.49
C HIS A 536 23.09 -18.33 -14.68
N ASP A 537 23.57 -19.32 -13.91
CA ASP A 537 24.77 -20.04 -14.23
C ASP A 537 24.49 -20.73 -15.56
N ALA A 538 24.92 -20.06 -16.63
CA ALA A 538 25.15 -20.67 -17.92
C ALA A 538 26.37 -21.61 -17.80
N SER A 539 26.23 -22.68 -17.02
CA SER A 539 27.14 -23.82 -17.04
C SER A 539 26.55 -24.92 -17.92
N GLY A 540 26.41 -24.59 -19.21
CA GLY A 540 26.05 -25.52 -20.27
C GLY A 540 27.24 -25.78 -21.19
N SER A 541 28.01 -26.82 -20.88
CA SER A 541 28.80 -27.62 -21.82
C SER A 541 29.98 -26.93 -22.55
N VAL A 542 31.14 -26.93 -21.91
CA VAL A 542 32.41 -27.14 -22.62
C VAL A 542 32.55 -28.65 -22.83
N ILE A 543 32.34 -29.09 -24.07
CA ILE A 543 32.75 -30.41 -24.55
C ILE A 543 34.28 -30.39 -24.62
N THR A 544 34.95 -31.27 -23.90
CA THR A 544 36.32 -31.68 -24.22
C THR A 544 36.42 -33.19 -24.11
N GLY A 545 36.86 -33.81 -25.22
CA GLY A 545 37.68 -35.03 -25.28
C GLY A 545 37.24 -36.23 -24.46
#